data_AF-A0AAV9A7C7-F1
#
_entry.id   AF-A0AAV9A7C7-F1
#
_cell.length_a   1.000
_cell.length_b   1.000
_cell.length_c   1.000
_cell.angle_alpha   90.00
_cell.angle_beta   90.00
_cell.angle_gamma   90.00
#
_symmetry.space_group_name_H-M   'P 1'
#
loop_
_entity.id
_entity.type
_entity.pdbx_description
1 polymer ?
#
loop_
_entity_poly.entity_id
_entity_poly.type
_entity_poly.pdbx_seq_one_letter_code
_entity_poly.pdbx_strand_id
1 'polypeptide(L)'
;MSTTIILSFLQLLHGIADVDRITPDTPNAVNKTIISPGKSFALGFFNSSGNLYVGIWYNNIPGPRTVVWITNRDRPLNDPTSVFTLTQSGNLAILDAKGITYWSSNTSDGTEAVLLDTGNLILLGNGSESSRVWQSFDDPTDTLLPGMRLGSNSKTGVVGKLVSWRDDSDPSLGEFSFGVDPGTLFQMVTWKGSDPYWRRHLWNDSLLRVTSDTNGSMDSVLKLIPNDMEAYITFSSNALGRVLGLYLILYERALYVGFLDAKGGAVPVGLDGKLKMMYWEDSIKNWTVNWVRPERPCDLYDRCGPNGICDDSFLAQTCSCLQGFEPQSQKDWEVGTGQGGA
;
A
#
# COMPACT_ATOMS: atom_id res chain seq x y z
N MET A 1 70.28 10.77 25.95
CA MET A 1 68.84 10.56 26.20
C MET A 1 68.10 11.67 25.48
N SER A 2 67.44 11.36 24.38
CA SER A 2 66.50 12.28 23.72
C SER A 2 65.36 11.42 23.22
N THR A 3 64.20 11.54 23.85
CA THR A 3 63.01 10.74 23.53
C THR A 3 62.05 11.66 22.79
N THR A 4 61.94 11.47 21.48
CA THR A 4 60.99 12.18 20.62
C THR A 4 59.60 11.55 20.79
N ILE A 5 58.64 12.33 21.28
CA ILE A 5 57.23 11.92 21.38
C ILE A 5 56.54 12.30 20.06
N ILE A 6 56.10 11.30 19.30
CA ILE A 6 55.28 11.49 18.10
C ILE A 6 53.82 11.48 18.57
N LEU A 7 53.15 12.63 18.53
CA LEU A 7 51.71 12.76 18.69
C LEU A 7 51.04 12.38 17.36
N SER A 8 50.45 11.18 17.31
CA SER A 8 49.58 10.77 16.21
C SER A 8 48.21 11.45 16.34
N PHE A 9 47.92 12.34 15.40
CA PHE A 9 46.61 12.98 15.27
C PHE A 9 45.66 11.99 14.59
N LEU A 10 44.83 11.29 15.37
CA LEU A 10 43.75 10.45 14.84
C LEU A 10 42.65 11.40 14.32
N GLN A 11 42.62 11.66 13.01
CA GLN A 11 41.48 12.32 12.40
C GLN A 11 40.27 11.39 12.46
N LEU A 12 39.33 11.67 13.36
CA LEU A 12 37.98 11.09 13.30
C LEU A 12 37.32 11.57 12.01
N LEU A 13 37.34 10.71 10.99
CA LEU A 13 36.33 10.72 9.95
C LEU A 13 34.99 10.44 10.64
N HIS A 14 34.29 11.50 11.04
CA HIS A 14 32.87 11.44 11.33
C HIS A 14 32.20 11.10 9.99
N GLY A 15 31.95 9.82 9.74
CA GLY A 15 30.97 9.42 8.74
C GLY A 15 29.68 10.17 9.10
N ILE A 16 29.09 10.86 8.13
CA ILE A 16 27.76 11.45 8.29
C ILE A 16 26.85 10.28 8.65
N ALA A 17 26.42 10.22 9.91
CA ALA A 17 25.40 9.26 10.32
C ALA A 17 24.15 9.57 9.49
N ASP A 18 23.61 8.56 8.82
CA ASP A 18 22.32 8.70 8.15
C ASP A 18 21.30 9.14 9.21
N VAL A 19 20.64 10.27 8.94
CA VAL A 19 19.65 10.83 9.86
C VAL A 19 18.33 10.15 9.54
N ASP A 20 17.79 9.39 10.50
CA ASP A 20 16.50 8.70 10.45
C ASP A 20 15.36 9.52 11.08
N ARG A 21 15.67 10.74 11.55
CA ARG A 21 14.78 11.55 12.39
C ARG A 21 14.56 12.96 11.88
N ILE A 22 13.39 13.51 12.21
CA ILE A 22 13.05 14.91 12.05
C ILE A 22 12.66 15.46 13.42
N THR A 23 13.33 16.54 13.81
CA THR A 23 13.04 17.30 15.04
C THR A 23 12.79 18.76 14.67
N PRO A 24 12.34 19.60 15.61
CA PRO A 24 12.18 21.03 15.34
C PRO A 24 13.46 21.73 14.91
N ASP A 25 14.62 21.24 15.36
CA ASP A 25 15.93 21.84 15.05
C ASP A 25 16.55 21.26 13.77
N THR A 26 16.08 20.09 13.32
CA THR A 26 16.59 19.42 12.12
C THR A 26 15.47 19.14 11.11
N PRO A 27 14.91 20.19 10.47
CA PRO A 27 13.94 20.02 9.40
C PRO A 27 14.53 19.32 8.17
N ASN A 28 13.70 18.56 7.47
CA ASN A 28 14.05 17.97 6.17
C ASN A 28 13.80 19.01 5.06
N ALA A 29 14.87 19.55 4.48
CA ALA A 29 14.79 20.44 3.32
C ALA A 29 14.65 19.65 2.01
N VAL A 30 14.20 20.30 0.93
CA VAL A 30 13.96 19.66 -0.38
C VAL A 30 15.14 18.83 -0.91
N ASN A 31 16.38 19.25 -0.66
CA ASN A 31 17.59 18.57 -1.12
C ASN A 31 18.15 17.54 -0.13
N LYS A 32 17.46 17.25 0.97
CA LYS A 32 17.86 16.28 1.99
C LYS A 32 16.93 15.08 2.00
N THR A 33 17.49 13.94 2.35
CA THR A 33 16.77 12.68 2.50
C THR A 33 17.00 12.15 3.91
N ILE A 34 15.94 11.65 4.53
CA ILE A 34 15.97 10.88 5.78
C ILE A 34 16.03 9.40 5.38
N ILE A 35 16.95 8.63 5.96
CA ILE A 35 17.15 7.21 5.60
C ILE A 35 16.90 6.37 6.84
N SER A 36 16.12 5.29 6.69
CA SER A 36 15.83 4.38 7.79
C SER A 36 17.12 3.68 8.28
N PRO A 37 17.22 3.24 9.54
CA PRO A 37 18.47 2.71 10.10
C PRO A 37 19.10 1.54 9.31
N GLY A 38 18.29 0.60 8.85
CA GLY A 38 18.64 -0.52 7.98
C GLY A 38 18.66 -0.18 6.49
N LYS A 39 18.50 1.10 6.13
CA LYS A 39 18.61 1.66 4.77
C LYS A 39 17.62 1.08 3.75
N SER A 40 16.53 0.49 4.24
CA SER A 40 15.49 -0.12 3.41
C SER A 40 14.60 0.95 2.80
N PHE A 41 14.30 2.00 3.55
CA PHE A 41 13.44 3.10 3.13
C PHE A 41 14.15 4.45 3.24
N ALA A 42 13.70 5.37 2.41
CA ALA A 42 14.10 6.77 2.45
C ALA A 42 12.86 7.65 2.36
N LEU A 43 12.94 8.82 2.99
CA LEU A 43 11.91 9.85 3.00
C LEU A 43 12.51 11.18 2.55
N GLY A 44 11.74 11.95 1.78
CA GLY A 44 12.09 13.33 1.47
C GLY A 44 11.21 13.90 0.37
N PHE A 45 11.65 15.04 -0.15
CA PHE A 45 10.98 15.65 -1.29
C PHE A 45 11.34 14.96 -2.61
N PHE A 46 10.36 14.87 -3.51
CA PHE A 46 10.57 14.49 -4.89
C PHE A 46 9.70 15.34 -5.81
N ASN A 47 10.18 15.54 -7.04
CA ASN A 47 9.42 16.25 -8.06
C ASN A 47 8.64 15.25 -8.92
N SER A 48 7.39 15.56 -9.21
CA SER A 48 6.54 14.82 -10.12
C SER A 48 5.64 15.80 -10.86
N SER A 49 5.70 15.80 -12.20
CA SER A 49 4.97 16.75 -13.06
C SER A 49 5.13 18.24 -12.67
N GLY A 50 6.34 18.64 -12.25
CA GLY A 50 6.62 20.04 -11.87
C GLY A 50 6.17 20.42 -10.46
N ASN A 51 5.50 19.50 -9.75
CA ASN A 51 5.09 19.66 -8.36
C ASN A 51 6.04 18.92 -7.41
N LEU A 52 6.19 19.43 -6.20
CA LEU A 52 6.93 18.85 -5.09
C LEU A 52 5.99 18.11 -4.14
N TYR A 53 6.42 16.90 -3.80
CA TYR A 53 5.73 16.01 -2.88
C TYR A 53 6.71 15.50 -1.84
N VAL A 54 6.23 15.28 -0.61
CA VAL A 54 6.97 14.52 0.40
C VAL A 54 6.46 13.09 0.36
N GLY A 55 7.39 12.15 0.20
CA GLY A 55 7.05 10.74 0.16
C GLY A 55 8.14 9.84 0.73
N ILE A 56 7.79 8.56 0.84
CA ILE A 56 8.66 7.46 1.26
C ILE A 56 8.83 6.53 0.06
N TRP A 57 10.06 6.05 -0.15
CA TRP A 57 10.38 5.09 -1.22
C TRP A 57 11.37 4.04 -0.73
N TYR A 58 11.45 2.91 -1.45
CA TYR A 58 12.52 1.94 -1.25
C TYR A 58 13.87 2.55 -1.60
N ASN A 59 14.79 2.58 -0.64
CA ASN A 59 16.12 3.18 -0.80
C ASN A 59 17.15 2.22 -1.40
N ASN A 60 16.98 0.93 -1.11
CA ASN A 60 17.89 -0.14 -1.53
C ASN A 60 17.52 -0.76 -2.90
N ILE A 61 16.44 -0.29 -3.55
CA ILE A 61 16.03 -0.74 -4.87
C ILE A 61 16.60 0.21 -5.95
N PRO A 62 17.43 -0.29 -6.88
CA PRO A 62 18.00 0.53 -7.95
C PRO A 62 16.95 0.90 -9.02
N GLY A 63 17.19 2.00 -9.72
CA GLY A 63 16.35 2.47 -10.81
C GLY A 63 15.45 3.65 -10.39
N PRO A 64 14.31 3.85 -11.08
CA PRO A 64 13.32 4.86 -10.69
C PRO A 64 12.84 4.63 -9.25
N ARG A 65 12.66 5.72 -8.49
CA ARG A 65 12.16 5.64 -7.11
C ARG A 65 10.81 4.94 -7.09
N THR A 66 10.73 3.82 -6.37
CA THR A 66 9.45 3.19 -6.07
C THR A 66 8.87 3.86 -4.84
N VAL A 67 8.04 4.88 -5.06
CA VAL A 67 7.36 5.64 -4.01
C VAL A 67 6.18 4.84 -3.49
N VAL A 68 6.10 4.66 -2.17
CA VAL A 68 5.14 3.77 -1.48
C VAL A 68 4.22 4.53 -0.52
N TRP A 69 4.53 5.79 -0.23
CA TRP A 69 3.70 6.68 0.58
C TRP A 69 3.97 8.14 0.23
N ILE A 70 2.94 8.99 0.27
CA ILE A 70 2.97 10.41 -0.10
C ILE A 70 1.94 11.16 0.75
N THR A 71 2.33 12.29 1.32
CA THR A 71 1.48 13.01 2.27
C THR A 71 0.61 14.09 1.63
N ASN A 72 1.20 14.95 0.78
CA ASN A 72 0.55 16.13 0.22
C ASN A 72 -0.04 15.91 -1.18
N ARG A 73 -0.65 14.74 -1.40
CA ARG A 73 -1.24 14.35 -2.69
C ARG A 73 -2.34 15.30 -3.17
N ASP A 74 -3.12 15.84 -2.23
CA ASP A 74 -4.26 16.73 -2.52
C ASP A 74 -3.84 18.19 -2.70
N ARG A 75 -2.68 18.57 -2.14
CA ARG A 75 -2.19 19.94 -2.14
C ARG A 75 -0.69 19.97 -2.42
N PRO A 76 -0.27 19.66 -3.67
CA PRO A 76 1.10 19.85 -4.09
C PRO A 76 1.55 21.31 -3.95
N LEU A 77 2.86 21.49 -3.93
CA LEU A 77 3.50 22.79 -3.93
C LEU A 77 4.67 22.81 -4.91
N ASN A 78 5.21 23.98 -5.23
CA ASN A 78 6.29 24.13 -6.19
C ASN A 78 7.45 25.00 -5.67
N ASP A 79 7.49 25.25 -4.36
CA ASP A 79 8.54 26.03 -3.72
C ASP A 79 9.72 25.13 -3.31
N PRO A 80 10.91 25.27 -3.94
CA PRO A 80 12.08 24.45 -3.65
C PRO A 80 12.75 24.78 -2.31
N THR A 81 12.31 25.84 -1.63
CA THR A 81 12.80 26.22 -0.30
C THR A 81 11.92 25.69 0.84
N SER A 82 10.91 24.90 0.49
CA SER A 82 10.00 24.27 1.44
C SER A 82 10.71 23.27 2.35
N VAL A 83 10.10 23.05 3.51
CA VAL A 83 10.61 22.14 4.53
C VAL A 83 9.53 21.21 5.03
N PHE A 84 9.92 19.97 5.29
CA PHE A 84 9.14 19.01 6.05
C PHE A 84 9.72 18.96 7.47
N THR A 85 8.95 19.42 8.44
CA THR A 85 9.46 19.75 9.77
C THR A 85 8.48 19.38 10.87
N LEU A 86 9.01 19.10 12.05
CA LEU A 86 8.22 19.04 13.27
C LEU A 86 8.17 20.45 13.87
N THR A 87 6.98 21.02 13.99
CA THR A 87 6.84 22.35 14.60
C THR A 87 7.12 22.30 16.10
N GLN A 88 7.46 23.44 16.69
CA GLN A 88 7.60 23.60 18.14
C GLN A 88 6.31 23.27 18.92
N SER A 89 5.16 23.26 18.24
CA SER A 89 3.87 22.87 18.79
C SER A 89 3.57 21.36 18.64
N GLY A 90 4.56 20.55 18.27
CA GLY A 90 4.43 19.09 18.17
C GLY A 90 3.61 18.58 16.99
N ASN A 91 3.55 19.34 15.89
CA ASN A 91 2.84 18.97 14.67
C ASN A 91 3.84 18.72 13.53
N LEU A 92 3.75 17.58 12.85
CA LEU A 92 4.55 17.34 11.66
C LEU A 92 3.89 18.06 10.48
N ALA A 93 4.64 18.85 9.71
CA ALA A 93 4.06 19.71 8.69
C ALA A 93 4.98 19.95 7.49
N ILE A 94 4.35 20.28 6.35
CA ILE A 94 5.03 20.85 5.17
C ILE A 94 4.77 22.34 5.15
N LEU A 95 5.84 23.13 5.18
CA LEU A 95 5.81 24.59 5.16
C LEU A 95 6.58 25.12 3.94
N ASP A 96 6.05 26.15 3.29
CA ASP A 96 6.78 26.92 2.27
C ASP A 96 7.69 28.01 2.90
N ALA A 97 8.39 28.78 2.07
CA ALA A 97 9.26 29.87 2.54
C ALA A 97 8.57 30.94 3.40
N LYS A 98 7.24 31.08 3.25
CA LYS A 98 6.41 32.06 3.95
C LYS A 98 5.79 31.48 5.21
N GLY A 99 6.03 30.20 5.50
CA GLY A 99 5.42 29.48 6.62
C GLY A 99 3.97 29.05 6.36
N ILE A 100 3.51 29.03 5.10
CA ILE A 100 2.18 28.52 4.76
C ILE A 100 2.22 27.00 4.87
N THR A 101 1.27 26.43 5.63
CA THR A 101 1.12 24.98 5.77
C THR A 101 0.40 24.39 4.57
N TYR A 102 1.01 23.39 3.94
CA TYR A 102 0.43 22.59 2.84
C TYR A 102 -0.11 21.24 3.30
N TRP A 103 0.46 20.68 4.37
CA TRP A 103 0.02 19.46 5.03
C TRP A 103 0.42 19.48 6.50
N SER A 104 -0.35 18.83 7.37
CA SER A 104 0.01 18.59 8.77
C SER A 104 -0.58 17.29 9.33
N SER A 105 0.09 16.68 10.32
CA SER A 105 -0.38 15.49 11.03
C SER A 105 -1.55 15.76 11.99
N ASN A 106 -1.83 17.04 12.27
CA ASN A 106 -2.88 17.50 13.20
C ASN A 106 -2.71 16.96 14.62
N THR A 107 -1.46 16.91 15.09
CA THR A 107 -1.07 16.55 16.46
C THR A 107 -0.53 17.76 17.22
N SER A 108 -0.50 17.69 18.55
CA SER A 108 0.09 18.72 19.43
C SER A 108 1.25 18.23 20.30
N ASP A 109 1.45 16.92 20.39
CA ASP A 109 2.27 16.31 21.43
C ASP A 109 3.52 15.64 20.87
N GLY A 110 3.87 15.89 19.61
CA GLY A 110 5.05 15.30 18.96
C GLY A 110 6.37 15.95 19.40
N THR A 111 7.37 15.13 19.69
CA THR A 111 8.74 15.57 20.03
C THR A 111 9.75 15.20 18.95
N GLU A 112 9.53 14.10 18.24
CA GLU A 112 10.39 13.65 17.14
C GLU A 112 9.64 12.73 16.19
N ALA A 113 9.91 12.86 14.89
CA ALA A 113 9.45 11.92 13.88
C ALA A 113 10.60 10.99 13.47
N VAL A 114 10.33 9.70 13.33
CA VAL A 114 11.33 8.65 13.06
C VAL A 114 10.87 7.77 11.89
N LEU A 115 11.73 7.58 10.90
CA LEU A 115 11.48 6.64 9.79
C LEU A 115 11.99 5.24 10.15
N LEU A 116 11.08 4.28 10.26
CA LEU A 116 11.41 2.89 10.58
C LEU A 116 11.81 2.09 9.34
N ASP A 117 12.51 0.97 9.55
CA ASP A 117 12.86 0.00 8.50
C ASP A 117 11.66 -0.75 7.90
N THR A 118 10.48 -0.60 8.50
CA THR A 118 9.21 -1.07 7.93
C THR A 118 8.67 -0.12 6.86
N GLY A 119 9.22 1.10 6.75
CA GLY A 119 8.69 2.18 5.93
C GLY A 119 7.64 3.03 6.66
N ASN A 120 7.34 2.73 7.92
CA ASN A 120 6.44 3.53 8.75
C ASN A 120 7.17 4.76 9.28
N LEU A 121 6.63 5.95 9.00
CA LEU A 121 7.05 7.19 9.62
C LEU A 121 6.19 7.42 10.85
N ILE A 122 6.80 7.41 12.04
CA ILE A 122 6.07 7.57 13.30
C ILE A 122 6.42 8.91 13.94
N LEU A 123 5.46 9.53 14.61
CA LEU A 123 5.66 10.70 15.47
C LEU A 123 5.55 10.27 16.93
N LEU A 124 6.62 10.46 17.70
CA LEU A 124 6.72 10.09 19.11
C LEU A 124 6.46 11.31 19.99
N GLY A 125 5.80 11.12 21.14
CA GLY A 125 5.55 12.22 22.09
C GLY A 125 6.47 12.30 23.29
N ASN A 126 7.19 11.23 23.63
CA ASN A 126 8.19 11.25 24.71
C ASN A 126 9.44 10.41 24.40
N GLY A 127 9.75 10.23 23.11
CA GLY A 127 10.90 9.46 22.63
C GLY A 127 10.79 7.93 22.78
N SER A 128 9.72 7.43 23.40
CA SER A 128 9.38 6.00 23.39
C SER A 128 8.41 5.68 22.26
N GLU A 129 8.57 4.53 21.61
CA GLU A 129 7.60 4.03 20.63
C GLU A 129 6.19 3.83 21.24
N SER A 130 6.10 3.52 22.54
CA SER A 130 4.82 3.43 23.25
C SER A 130 4.08 4.77 23.39
N SER A 131 4.76 5.89 23.13
CA SER A 131 4.20 7.25 23.13
C SER A 131 3.84 7.76 21.74
N ARG A 132 3.75 6.87 20.76
CA ARG A 132 3.41 7.23 19.38
C ARG A 132 2.08 7.97 19.32
N VAL A 133 2.11 9.18 18.75
CA VAL A 133 0.93 10.06 18.61
C VAL A 133 0.39 10.09 17.19
N TRP A 134 1.19 9.71 16.18
CA TRP A 134 0.79 9.61 14.78
C TRP A 134 1.69 8.62 14.02
N GLN A 135 1.20 8.06 12.92
CA GLN A 135 1.99 7.23 12.00
C GLN A 135 1.47 7.29 10.55
N SER A 136 2.38 7.18 9.59
CA SER A 136 2.02 7.17 8.16
C SER A 136 1.19 5.96 7.76
N PHE A 137 1.33 4.83 8.46
CA PHE A 137 0.60 3.60 8.16
C PHE A 137 -0.92 3.71 8.38
N ASP A 138 -1.39 4.70 9.14
CA ASP A 138 -2.83 4.95 9.34
C ASP A 138 -3.45 5.75 8.18
N ASP A 139 -2.62 6.43 7.37
CA ASP A 139 -3.00 7.23 6.21
C ASP A 139 -2.31 6.69 4.93
N PRO A 140 -2.69 5.50 4.43
CA PRO A 140 -2.09 4.89 3.24
C PRO A 140 -2.30 5.72 1.96
N THR A 141 -1.41 5.55 0.97
CA THR A 141 -1.61 6.11 -0.38
C THR A 141 -2.20 5.09 -1.33
N ASP A 142 -1.42 4.55 -2.24
CA ASP A 142 -1.78 3.57 -3.26
C ASP A 142 -1.21 2.19 -2.95
N THR A 143 -0.32 2.09 -1.95
CA THR A 143 0.47 0.90 -1.66
C THR A 143 0.24 0.37 -0.26
N LEU A 144 0.00 -0.94 -0.15
CA LEU A 144 0.01 -1.67 1.11
C LEU A 144 1.39 -2.32 1.33
N LEU A 145 2.07 -1.94 2.41
CA LEU A 145 3.35 -2.48 2.85
C LEU A 145 3.20 -3.50 4.00
N PRO A 146 4.24 -4.32 4.27
CA PRO A 146 4.25 -5.16 5.46
C PRO A 146 4.11 -4.34 6.74
N GLY A 147 3.17 -4.76 7.60
CA GLY A 147 2.83 -4.07 8.85
C GLY A 147 1.71 -3.04 8.73
N MET A 148 1.34 -2.60 7.52
CA MET A 148 0.13 -1.80 7.30
C MET A 148 -1.13 -2.65 7.42
N ARG A 149 -2.24 -2.00 7.76
CA ARG A 149 -3.57 -2.62 7.82
C ARG A 149 -4.60 -1.68 7.20
N LEU A 150 -5.34 -2.19 6.24
CA LEU A 150 -6.58 -1.56 5.74
C LEU A 150 -7.73 -2.33 6.35
N GLY A 151 -8.89 -1.72 6.48
CA GLY A 151 -10.01 -2.42 7.06
C GLY A 151 -11.30 -1.67 6.95
N SER A 152 -12.29 -2.22 7.63
CA SER A 152 -13.59 -1.62 7.78
C SER A 152 -14.25 -2.13 9.04
N ASN A 153 -15.00 -1.28 9.70
CA ASN A 153 -15.81 -1.61 10.86
C ASN A 153 -17.27 -1.37 10.50
N SER A 154 -18.12 -2.37 10.76
CA SER A 154 -19.57 -2.29 10.46
C SER A 154 -20.31 -1.12 11.14
N LYS A 155 -19.75 -0.50 12.19
CA LYS A 155 -20.31 0.67 12.88
C LYS A 155 -19.63 1.97 12.47
N THR A 156 -18.31 2.01 12.41
CA THR A 156 -17.55 3.26 12.18
C THR A 156 -17.17 3.48 10.71
N GLY A 157 -17.43 2.51 9.84
CA GLY A 157 -17.14 2.58 8.41
C GLY A 157 -15.71 2.15 8.06
N VAL A 158 -15.22 2.63 6.93
CA VAL A 158 -13.92 2.28 6.35
C VAL A 158 -12.77 2.72 7.27
N VAL A 159 -11.80 1.83 7.47
CA VAL A 159 -10.56 2.07 8.22
C VAL A 159 -9.39 1.99 7.24
N GLY A 160 -9.11 3.10 6.55
CA GLY A 160 -8.08 3.17 5.51
C GLY A 160 -8.49 2.52 4.19
N LYS A 161 -7.97 3.07 3.09
CA LYS A 161 -8.12 2.54 1.73
C LYS A 161 -6.91 2.94 0.90
N LEU A 162 -6.53 2.11 -0.06
CA LEU A 162 -5.58 2.53 -1.08
C LEU A 162 -6.32 3.34 -2.15
N VAL A 163 -5.69 4.36 -2.70
CA VAL A 163 -6.19 5.18 -3.80
C VAL A 163 -5.07 5.33 -4.82
N SER A 164 -5.32 4.92 -6.06
CA SER A 164 -4.31 4.95 -7.13
C SER A 164 -3.79 6.37 -7.37
N TRP A 165 -2.63 6.48 -8.02
CA TRP A 165 -2.23 7.74 -8.63
C TRP A 165 -3.20 8.11 -9.75
N ARG A 166 -3.24 9.39 -10.13
CA ARG A 166 -4.06 9.87 -11.24
C ARG A 166 -3.53 9.35 -12.57
N ASP A 167 -2.21 9.42 -12.76
CA ASP A 167 -1.48 8.87 -13.89
C ASP A 167 -0.03 8.56 -13.50
N ASP A 168 0.78 8.08 -14.46
CA ASP A 168 2.17 7.68 -14.25
C ASP A 168 3.09 8.81 -13.75
N SER A 169 2.64 10.07 -13.87
CA SER A 169 3.42 11.28 -13.58
C SER A 169 2.77 12.22 -12.56
N ASP A 170 1.49 12.00 -12.22
CA ASP A 170 0.77 12.78 -11.22
C ASP A 170 0.30 11.89 -10.06
N PRO A 171 0.95 12.00 -8.88
CA PRO A 171 0.57 11.25 -7.71
C PRO A 171 -0.68 11.77 -7.01
N SER A 172 -1.39 12.78 -7.53
CA SER A 172 -2.68 13.19 -6.97
C SER A 172 -3.70 12.03 -6.99
N LEU A 173 -4.85 12.20 -6.33
CA LEU A 173 -5.84 11.12 -6.21
C LEU A 173 -6.38 10.69 -7.58
N GLY A 174 -6.25 9.40 -7.88
CA GLY A 174 -6.80 8.75 -9.06
C GLY A 174 -8.22 8.23 -8.87
N GLU A 175 -8.71 7.51 -9.89
CA GLU A 175 -10.09 7.03 -9.97
C GLU A 175 -10.31 5.71 -9.20
N PHE A 176 -9.27 4.91 -9.04
CA PHE A 176 -9.39 3.59 -8.43
C PHE A 176 -9.01 3.59 -6.96
N SER A 177 -9.74 2.81 -6.17
CA SER A 177 -9.42 2.59 -4.76
C SER A 177 -9.61 1.14 -4.34
N PHE A 178 -8.86 0.70 -3.35
CA PHE A 178 -8.92 -0.67 -2.82
C PHE A 178 -9.07 -0.68 -1.31
N GLY A 179 -9.88 -1.60 -0.78
CA GLY A 179 -10.11 -1.73 0.64
C GLY A 179 -11.12 -2.83 0.98
N VAL A 180 -11.67 -2.74 2.19
CA VAL A 180 -12.67 -3.68 2.71
C VAL A 180 -14.04 -3.01 2.68
N ASP A 181 -15.05 -3.71 2.16
CA ASP A 181 -16.42 -3.20 2.08
C ASP A 181 -17.05 -3.07 3.49
N PRO A 182 -17.53 -1.89 3.90
CA PRO A 182 -18.28 -1.72 5.15
C PRO A 182 -19.70 -2.32 5.11
N GLY A 183 -20.30 -2.44 3.92
CA GLY A 183 -21.72 -2.80 3.76
C GLY A 183 -21.98 -4.30 3.74
N THR A 184 -20.97 -5.11 3.43
CA THR A 184 -21.08 -6.56 3.40
C THR A 184 -20.03 -7.20 4.31
N LEU A 185 -20.42 -8.26 5.02
CA LEU A 185 -19.46 -9.01 5.82
C LEU A 185 -18.44 -9.68 4.89
N PHE A 186 -17.16 -9.42 5.17
CA PHE A 186 -16.02 -10.12 4.60
C PHE A 186 -15.83 -10.01 3.07
N GLN A 187 -15.78 -8.78 2.54
CA GLN A 187 -15.42 -8.55 1.14
C GLN A 187 -14.28 -7.56 0.97
N MET A 188 -13.29 -7.96 0.16
CA MET A 188 -12.31 -7.03 -0.39
C MET A 188 -12.84 -6.53 -1.73
N VAL A 189 -12.72 -5.22 -1.97
CA VAL A 189 -13.27 -4.59 -3.16
C VAL A 189 -12.26 -3.60 -3.73
N THR A 190 -12.14 -3.58 -5.05
CA THR A 190 -11.60 -2.44 -5.78
C THR A 190 -12.77 -1.66 -6.36
N TRP A 191 -12.81 -0.36 -6.13
CA TRP A 191 -13.81 0.55 -6.68
C TRP A 191 -13.20 1.40 -7.79
N LYS A 192 -14.01 1.75 -8.78
CA LYS A 192 -13.79 2.82 -9.74
C LYS A 192 -14.77 3.94 -9.41
N GLY A 193 -14.28 5.04 -8.83
CA GLY A 193 -15.16 6.01 -8.19
C GLY A 193 -15.95 5.38 -7.04
N SER A 194 -17.29 5.41 -7.12
CA SER A 194 -18.18 4.73 -6.16
C SER A 194 -18.53 3.30 -6.55
N ASP A 195 -18.26 2.90 -7.79
CA ASP A 195 -18.79 1.67 -8.36
C ASP A 195 -17.81 0.51 -8.13
N PRO A 196 -18.27 -0.68 -7.69
CA PRO A 196 -17.40 -1.84 -7.59
C PRO A 196 -16.81 -2.21 -8.96
N TYR A 197 -15.49 -2.35 -9.03
CA TYR A 197 -14.76 -2.76 -10.23
C TYR A 197 -14.32 -4.22 -10.16
N TRP A 198 -13.93 -4.68 -8.96
CA TRP A 198 -13.57 -6.05 -8.66
C TRP A 198 -13.95 -6.36 -7.21
N ARG A 199 -14.40 -7.59 -6.92
CA ARG A 199 -14.63 -8.03 -5.54
C ARG A 199 -14.15 -9.45 -5.31
N ARG A 200 -13.74 -9.74 -4.08
CA ARG A 200 -13.49 -11.10 -3.60
C ARG A 200 -14.25 -11.33 -2.30
N HIS A 201 -15.18 -12.28 -2.35
CA HIS A 201 -15.85 -12.77 -1.14
C HIS A 201 -14.91 -13.68 -0.36
N LEU A 202 -14.87 -13.51 0.96
CA LEU A 202 -13.93 -14.21 1.82
C LEU A 202 -14.50 -15.50 2.45
N TRP A 203 -15.79 -15.81 2.24
CA TRP A 203 -16.51 -16.94 2.88
C TRP A 203 -17.35 -17.79 1.90
N ASN A 204 -16.80 -18.20 0.74
CA ASN A 204 -17.51 -19.24 -0.03
C ASN A 204 -17.01 -20.64 0.36
N ASP A 205 -17.93 -21.61 0.44
CA ASP A 205 -17.80 -22.98 1.00
C ASP A 205 -16.70 -23.87 0.36
N SER A 206 -15.95 -23.31 -0.58
CA SER A 206 -14.79 -23.89 -1.26
C SER A 206 -13.43 -23.50 -0.63
N LEU A 207 -13.40 -22.78 0.49
CA LEU A 207 -12.18 -22.25 1.14
C LEU A 207 -11.20 -23.29 1.72
N LEU A 208 -11.55 -24.58 1.67
CA LEU A 208 -10.63 -25.69 1.93
C LEU A 208 -9.96 -26.24 0.67
N ARG A 209 -10.30 -25.73 -0.52
CA ARG A 209 -9.58 -26.09 -1.74
C ARG A 209 -8.41 -25.14 -1.92
N VAL A 210 -7.22 -25.70 -1.73
CA VAL A 210 -6.01 -25.32 -2.45
C VAL A 210 -6.40 -25.12 -3.92
N THR A 211 -6.61 -23.87 -4.36
CA THR A 211 -6.77 -23.58 -5.79
C THR A 211 -5.38 -23.42 -6.36
N SER A 212 -4.91 -24.47 -7.05
CA SER A 212 -3.74 -24.35 -7.90
C SER A 212 -4.16 -23.64 -9.18
N ASP A 213 -3.83 -22.36 -9.29
CA ASP A 213 -3.90 -21.64 -10.56
C ASP A 213 -2.95 -22.38 -11.53
N THR A 214 -3.40 -22.60 -12.77
CA THR A 214 -2.82 -23.52 -13.77
C THR A 214 -1.34 -23.30 -14.13
N ASN A 215 -0.68 -22.28 -13.57
CA ASN A 215 0.72 -21.94 -13.77
C ASN A 215 1.64 -22.20 -12.55
N GLY A 216 1.17 -22.91 -11.53
CA GLY A 216 2.04 -23.46 -10.48
C GLY A 216 2.53 -22.47 -9.40
N SER A 217 1.89 -21.30 -9.26
CA SER A 217 2.19 -20.31 -8.21
C SER A 217 1.01 -20.17 -7.21
N MET A 218 0.87 -21.24 -6.42
CA MET A 218 0.40 -21.36 -5.03
C MET A 218 -1.08 -21.21 -4.60
N ASP A 219 -1.61 -22.36 -4.15
CA ASP A 219 -2.14 -22.74 -2.82
C ASP A 219 -2.50 -21.65 -1.80
N SER A 220 -3.76 -21.21 -1.81
CA SER A 220 -4.37 -20.54 -0.66
C SER A 220 -4.59 -21.53 0.49
N VAL A 221 -3.76 -21.50 1.54
CA VAL A 221 -3.98 -22.29 2.77
C VAL A 221 -4.60 -21.42 3.85
N LEU A 222 -5.91 -21.59 4.08
CA LEU A 222 -6.62 -20.96 5.18
C LEU A 222 -6.36 -21.73 6.48
N LYS A 223 -5.59 -21.16 7.42
CA LYS A 223 -5.40 -21.73 8.76
C LYS A 223 -6.24 -20.98 9.79
N LEU A 224 -7.29 -21.62 10.28
CA LEU A 224 -8.07 -21.15 11.42
C LEU A 224 -7.29 -21.41 12.71
N ILE A 225 -7.11 -20.37 13.54
CA ILE A 225 -6.53 -20.50 14.88
C ILE A 225 -7.67 -20.31 15.90
N PRO A 226 -8.14 -21.37 16.58
CA PRO A 226 -9.17 -21.24 17.60
C PRO A 226 -8.58 -20.63 18.89
N ASN A 227 -8.79 -19.33 19.08
CA ASN A 227 -9.27 -18.65 20.29
C ASN A 227 -9.07 -17.12 20.19
N ASP A 228 -10.21 -16.44 20.29
CA ASP A 228 -10.55 -15.03 20.56
C ASP A 228 -10.25 -13.89 19.57
N MET A 229 -9.44 -14.08 18.51
CA MET A 229 -9.38 -13.13 17.39
C MET A 229 -9.08 -13.88 16.09
N GLU A 230 -10.10 -14.07 15.26
CA GLU A 230 -10.01 -14.88 14.04
C GLU A 230 -9.05 -14.22 13.04
N ALA A 231 -7.83 -14.76 12.93
CA ALA A 231 -6.86 -14.37 11.91
C ALA A 231 -6.92 -15.38 10.75
N TYR A 232 -7.21 -14.90 9.55
CA TYR A 232 -7.13 -15.70 8.33
C TYR A 232 -5.83 -15.34 7.61
N ILE A 233 -5.16 -16.30 6.99
CA ILE A 233 -3.96 -16.01 6.23
C ILE A 233 -4.07 -16.67 4.88
N THR A 234 -3.91 -15.90 3.81
CA THR A 234 -3.74 -16.39 2.45
C THR A 234 -2.27 -16.23 2.09
N PHE A 235 -1.59 -17.35 1.88
CA PHE A 235 -0.21 -17.37 1.42
C PHE A 235 -0.16 -17.66 -0.09
N SER A 236 0.75 -16.99 -0.78
CA SER A 236 1.26 -17.39 -2.08
C SER A 236 2.80 -17.52 -1.97
N SER A 237 3.36 -18.42 -2.76
CA SER A 237 4.78 -18.69 -2.81
C SER A 237 5.14 -18.44 -4.24
N ASN A 238 6.17 -17.65 -4.42
CA ASN A 238 6.70 -17.44 -5.74
C ASN A 238 7.63 -18.59 -6.12
N ALA A 239 8.08 -18.60 -7.37
CA ALA A 239 9.03 -19.58 -7.89
C ALA A 239 10.36 -19.67 -7.12
N LEU A 240 10.65 -18.71 -6.23
CA LEU A 240 11.86 -18.63 -5.40
C LEU A 240 11.64 -19.14 -3.96
N GLY A 241 10.47 -19.68 -3.63
CA GLY A 241 10.14 -20.16 -2.29
C GLY A 241 9.95 -19.04 -1.24
N ARG A 242 9.79 -17.79 -1.68
CA ARG A 242 9.44 -16.66 -0.79
C ARG A 242 7.94 -16.72 -0.51
N VAL A 243 7.57 -16.69 0.77
CA VAL A 243 6.19 -16.59 1.21
C VAL A 243 5.78 -15.13 1.17
N LEU A 244 4.83 -14.82 0.30
CA LEU A 244 4.13 -13.55 0.22
C LEU A 244 2.67 -13.83 0.58
N GLY A 245 1.96 -12.88 1.18
CA GLY A 245 0.58 -13.18 1.51
C GLY A 245 -0.21 -12.00 2.01
N LEU A 246 -1.53 -12.12 1.89
CA LEU A 246 -2.44 -11.24 2.60
C LEU A 246 -2.92 -11.97 3.85
N TYR A 247 -2.83 -11.32 4.99
CA TYR A 247 -3.46 -11.80 6.21
C TYR A 247 -4.66 -10.92 6.53
N LEU A 248 -5.66 -11.52 7.17
CA LEU A 248 -6.88 -10.87 7.59
C LEU A 248 -6.99 -11.00 9.11
N ILE A 249 -7.50 -9.96 9.75
CA ILE A 249 -7.79 -9.98 11.18
C ILE A 249 -9.24 -9.57 11.37
N LEU A 250 -10.01 -10.42 12.04
CA LEU A 250 -11.33 -10.07 12.53
C LEU A 250 -11.29 -9.77 14.02
N TYR A 251 -11.75 -8.58 14.37
CA TYR A 251 -11.85 -8.15 15.76
C TYR A 251 -13.00 -7.16 15.93
N GLU A 252 -13.88 -7.39 16.92
CA GLU A 252 -14.95 -6.47 17.30
C GLU A 252 -15.75 -5.86 16.13
N ARG A 253 -16.14 -6.71 15.17
CA ARG A 253 -16.88 -6.32 13.93
C ARG A 253 -16.10 -5.43 12.96
N ALA A 254 -14.78 -5.40 13.10
CA ALA A 254 -13.86 -4.90 12.11
C ALA A 254 -13.17 -6.07 11.40
N LEU A 255 -13.00 -5.92 10.10
CA LEU A 255 -12.13 -6.75 9.28
C LEU A 255 -10.96 -5.89 8.82
N TYR A 256 -9.74 -6.38 9.04
CA TYR A 256 -8.52 -5.81 8.52
C TYR A 256 -7.88 -6.74 7.51
N VAL A 257 -7.23 -6.18 6.50
CA VAL A 257 -6.31 -6.83 5.57
C VAL A 257 -4.93 -6.20 5.71
N GLY A 258 -3.91 -7.04 5.83
CA GLY A 258 -2.52 -6.63 5.85
C GLY A 258 -1.68 -7.50 4.93
N PHE A 259 -0.48 -7.04 4.61
CA PHE A 259 0.46 -7.75 3.76
C PHE A 259 1.58 -8.36 4.59
N LEU A 260 1.95 -9.59 4.26
CA LEU A 260 3.07 -10.32 4.84
C LEU A 260 4.16 -10.45 3.78
N ASP A 261 5.32 -9.90 4.11
CA ASP A 261 6.55 -10.14 3.38
C ASP A 261 7.77 -9.78 4.25
N ALA A 262 8.87 -10.49 4.03
CA ALA A 262 10.12 -10.31 4.76
C ALA A 262 11.24 -9.63 3.94
N LYS A 263 11.05 -9.32 2.65
CA LYS A 263 12.16 -8.89 1.76
C LYS A 263 11.81 -7.77 0.75
N GLY A 264 10.97 -6.79 1.11
CA GLY A 264 10.70 -5.61 0.28
C GLY A 264 9.70 -5.83 -0.87
N GLY A 265 8.52 -6.34 -0.53
CA GLY A 265 7.35 -6.44 -1.40
C GLY A 265 6.35 -5.33 -1.13
N ALA A 266 5.48 -5.11 -2.10
CA ALA A 266 4.46 -4.08 -2.05
C ALA A 266 3.19 -4.58 -2.74
N VAL A 267 2.03 -4.12 -2.26
CA VAL A 267 0.75 -4.40 -2.93
C VAL A 267 0.07 -3.08 -3.34
N PRO A 268 0.44 -2.50 -4.49
CA PRO A 268 -0.21 -1.29 -5.01
C PRO A 268 -1.54 -1.54 -5.72
N VAL A 269 -2.43 -0.55 -5.66
CA VAL A 269 -3.54 -0.38 -6.61
C VAL A 269 -3.12 0.58 -7.73
N GLY A 270 -3.05 0.06 -8.95
CA GLY A 270 -2.63 0.83 -10.13
C GLY A 270 -3.74 1.71 -10.72
N LEU A 271 -3.34 2.62 -11.61
CA LEU A 271 -4.25 3.43 -12.43
C LEU A 271 -5.12 2.61 -13.41
N ASP A 272 -4.78 1.33 -13.62
CA ASP A 272 -5.59 0.34 -14.35
C ASP A 272 -6.66 -0.34 -13.47
N GLY A 273 -6.76 0.08 -12.21
CA GLY A 273 -7.63 -0.53 -11.21
C GLY A 273 -7.17 -1.91 -10.75
N LYS A 274 -5.94 -2.31 -11.08
CA LYS A 274 -5.43 -3.62 -10.71
C LYS A 274 -4.64 -3.56 -9.41
N LEU A 275 -4.99 -4.43 -8.48
CA LEU A 275 -4.19 -4.76 -7.31
C LEU A 275 -3.09 -5.74 -7.73
N LYS A 276 -1.82 -5.40 -7.49
CA LYS A 276 -0.68 -6.23 -7.89
C LYS A 276 0.11 -6.59 -6.64
N MET A 277 0.32 -7.88 -6.36
CA MET A 277 1.30 -8.27 -5.35
C MET A 277 2.67 -8.36 -6.00
N MET A 278 3.55 -7.43 -5.63
CA MET A 278 4.85 -7.25 -6.26
C MET A 278 5.97 -7.53 -5.27
N TYR A 279 7.09 -8.06 -5.76
CA TYR A 279 8.31 -8.21 -4.99
C TYR A 279 9.51 -7.83 -5.83
N TRP A 280 10.52 -7.24 -5.19
CA TRP A 280 11.78 -6.99 -5.86
C TRP A 280 12.57 -8.28 -6.03
N GLU A 281 13.02 -8.55 -7.25
CA GLU A 281 13.82 -9.72 -7.59
C GLU A 281 15.25 -9.31 -7.96
N ASP A 282 16.18 -9.60 -7.05
CA ASP A 282 17.57 -9.18 -7.18
C ASP A 282 18.34 -9.82 -8.33
N SER A 283 17.96 -11.02 -8.76
CA SER A 283 18.61 -11.75 -9.86
C SER A 283 18.42 -11.03 -11.21
N ILE A 284 17.23 -10.44 -11.43
CA ILE A 284 16.88 -9.74 -12.67
C ILE A 284 16.81 -8.22 -12.51
N LYS A 285 17.03 -7.72 -11.29
CA LYS A 285 17.00 -6.29 -10.93
C LYS A 285 15.71 -5.61 -11.42
N ASN A 286 14.58 -6.25 -11.14
CA ASN A 286 13.28 -5.74 -11.53
C ASN A 286 12.22 -6.12 -10.50
N TRP A 287 11.10 -5.39 -10.53
CA TRP A 287 9.89 -5.78 -9.84
C TRP A 287 9.22 -6.94 -10.57
N THR A 288 8.99 -8.04 -9.85
CA THR A 288 8.23 -9.18 -10.34
C THR A 288 6.82 -9.17 -9.74
N VAL A 289 5.82 -9.42 -10.58
CA VAL A 289 4.42 -9.56 -10.17
C VAL A 289 4.17 -11.01 -9.80
N ASN A 290 3.79 -11.28 -8.54
CA ASN A 290 3.40 -12.61 -8.11
C ASN A 290 1.98 -12.96 -8.54
N TRP A 291 1.04 -12.03 -8.35
CA TRP A 291 -0.32 -12.12 -8.89
C TRP A 291 -0.91 -10.73 -9.09
N VAL A 292 -1.99 -10.67 -9.87
CA VAL A 292 -2.74 -9.44 -10.17
C VAL A 292 -4.24 -9.71 -10.07
N ARG A 293 -5.03 -8.74 -9.60
CA ARG A 293 -6.49 -8.80 -9.58
C ARG A 293 -7.11 -7.45 -9.99
N PRO A 294 -8.16 -7.41 -10.83
CA PRO A 294 -8.67 -8.52 -11.64
C PRO A 294 -7.64 -8.99 -12.68
N GLU A 295 -7.54 -10.30 -12.89
CA GLU A 295 -6.64 -10.92 -13.86
C GLU A 295 -7.37 -11.20 -15.17
N ARG A 296 -8.58 -11.75 -15.06
CA ARG A 296 -9.39 -12.21 -16.19
C ARG A 296 -10.65 -11.36 -16.33
N PRO A 297 -11.28 -11.31 -17.52
CA PRO A 297 -12.52 -10.56 -17.73
C PRO A 297 -13.66 -10.97 -16.80
N CYS A 298 -13.76 -12.25 -16.41
CA CYS A 298 -14.77 -12.73 -15.45
C CYS A 298 -14.52 -12.30 -14.01
N ASP A 299 -13.32 -11.81 -13.67
CA ASP A 299 -13.05 -11.23 -12.36
C ASP A 299 -13.74 -9.86 -12.22
N LEU A 300 -13.99 -9.16 -13.33
CA LEU A 300 -14.63 -7.85 -13.32
C LEU A 300 -16.03 -7.95 -12.70
N TYR A 301 -16.31 -7.00 -11.81
CA TYR A 301 -17.60 -6.93 -11.15
C TYR A 301 -18.74 -6.83 -12.17
N ASP A 302 -19.78 -7.63 -11.95
CA ASP A 302 -21.02 -7.63 -12.73
C ASP A 302 -20.82 -7.84 -14.25
N ARG A 303 -19.81 -8.63 -14.64
CA ARG A 303 -19.50 -8.91 -16.05
C ARG A 303 -20.69 -9.46 -16.86
N CYS A 304 -21.55 -10.28 -16.24
CA CYS A 304 -22.65 -10.98 -16.93
C CYS A 304 -24.04 -10.56 -16.47
N GLY A 305 -24.14 -9.45 -15.72
CA GLY A 305 -25.41 -8.97 -15.17
C GLY A 305 -26.05 -9.92 -14.13
N PRO A 306 -27.24 -9.55 -13.64
CA PRO A 306 -28.02 -10.38 -12.72
C PRO A 306 -28.33 -11.76 -13.31
N ASN A 307 -28.22 -12.80 -12.48
CA ASN A 307 -28.47 -14.21 -12.82
C ASN A 307 -27.65 -14.76 -14.01
N GLY A 308 -26.60 -14.05 -14.44
CA GLY A 308 -25.60 -14.53 -15.38
C GLY A 308 -24.39 -15.13 -14.66
N ILE A 309 -23.82 -16.19 -15.24
CA ILE A 309 -22.54 -16.75 -14.84
C ILE A 309 -21.52 -16.53 -15.95
N CYS A 310 -20.32 -16.08 -15.56
CA CYS A 310 -19.21 -15.87 -16.48
C CYS A 310 -18.35 -17.13 -16.58
N ASP A 311 -18.17 -17.63 -17.79
CA ASP A 311 -17.28 -18.75 -18.08
C ASP A 311 -16.01 -18.26 -18.78
N ASP A 312 -14.86 -18.50 -18.15
CA ASP A 312 -13.53 -18.16 -18.64
C ASP A 312 -12.79 -19.36 -19.25
N SER A 313 -13.46 -20.51 -19.40
CA SER A 313 -12.89 -21.74 -19.97
C SER A 313 -12.67 -21.68 -21.49
N PHE A 314 -13.27 -20.71 -22.19
CA PHE A 314 -13.26 -20.60 -23.66
C PHE A 314 -12.62 -19.29 -24.15
N LEU A 315 -12.03 -19.31 -25.36
CA LEU A 315 -11.36 -18.16 -25.99
C LEU A 315 -12.29 -16.96 -26.24
N ALA A 316 -13.58 -17.23 -26.41
CA ALA A 316 -14.63 -16.22 -26.32
C ALA A 316 -15.19 -16.32 -24.90
N GLN A 317 -14.81 -15.39 -24.01
CA GLN A 317 -15.43 -15.34 -22.68
C GLN A 317 -16.94 -15.19 -22.87
N THR A 318 -17.72 -16.11 -22.31
CA THR A 318 -19.17 -16.14 -22.54
C THR A 318 -19.91 -16.02 -21.23
N CYS A 319 -20.98 -15.24 -21.27
CA CYS A 319 -21.99 -15.21 -20.22
C CYS A 319 -23.03 -16.28 -20.52
N SER A 320 -23.41 -17.06 -19.52
CA SER A 320 -24.54 -18.00 -19.61
C SER A 320 -25.54 -17.72 -18.50
N CYS A 321 -26.80 -18.09 -18.71
CA CYS A 321 -27.83 -17.92 -17.70
C CYS A 321 -27.67 -19.00 -16.63
N LEU A 322 -27.99 -18.65 -15.37
CA LEU A 322 -28.21 -19.66 -14.35
C LEU A 322 -29.36 -20.59 -14.77
N GLN A 323 -29.34 -21.81 -14.25
CA GLN A 323 -30.39 -22.79 -14.54
C GLN A 323 -31.77 -22.23 -14.18
N GLY A 324 -32.69 -22.19 -15.16
CA GLY A 324 -34.05 -21.67 -15.00
C GLY A 324 -34.23 -20.20 -15.42
N PHE A 325 -33.17 -19.53 -15.88
CA PHE A 325 -33.22 -18.17 -16.41
C PHE A 325 -33.04 -18.15 -17.93
N GLU A 326 -33.55 -17.10 -18.58
CA GLU A 326 -33.46 -16.89 -20.03
C GLU A 326 -32.95 -15.48 -20.33
N PRO A 327 -32.16 -15.25 -21.38
CA PRO A 327 -31.60 -13.94 -21.64
C PRO A 327 -32.69 -12.86 -21.79
N GLN A 328 -32.57 -11.76 -21.06
CA GLN A 328 -33.47 -10.62 -21.23
C GLN A 328 -33.35 -10.00 -22.64
N SER A 329 -32.17 -10.12 -23.25
CA SER A 329 -31.86 -9.68 -24.61
C SER A 329 -30.99 -10.72 -25.30
N GLN A 330 -31.59 -11.43 -26.26
CA GLN A 330 -30.90 -12.47 -27.02
C GLN A 330 -29.72 -11.90 -27.81
N LYS A 331 -29.85 -10.65 -28.28
CA LYS A 331 -28.79 -9.95 -29.00
C LYS A 331 -27.58 -9.67 -28.10
N ASP A 332 -27.78 -9.20 -26.86
CA ASP A 332 -26.68 -8.89 -25.94
C ASP A 332 -25.89 -10.14 -25.51
N TRP A 333 -26.57 -11.28 -25.51
CA TRP A 333 -25.99 -12.60 -25.29
C TRP A 333 -25.22 -13.12 -26.51
N GLU A 334 -25.72 -12.91 -27.73
CA GLU A 334 -25.03 -13.27 -28.99
C GLU A 334 -23.71 -12.50 -29.19
N VAL A 335 -23.63 -11.24 -28.72
CA VAL A 335 -22.38 -10.46 -28.75
C VAL A 335 -21.48 -10.69 -27.53
N GLY A 336 -21.88 -11.56 -26.59
CA GLY A 336 -21.08 -11.94 -25.42
C GLY A 336 -20.95 -10.86 -24.34
N THR A 337 -21.85 -9.88 -24.33
CA THR A 337 -21.81 -8.77 -23.35
C THR A 337 -22.55 -9.11 -22.06
N GLY A 338 -23.67 -9.84 -22.16
CA GLY A 338 -24.43 -10.29 -20.99
C GLY A 338 -25.02 -9.18 -20.10
N GLN A 339 -24.85 -7.90 -20.46
CA GLN A 339 -25.10 -6.77 -19.54
C GLN A 339 -26.58 -6.61 -19.14
N GLY A 340 -27.51 -7.14 -19.94
CA GLY A 340 -28.94 -7.14 -19.62
C GLY A 340 -29.36 -8.19 -18.59
N GLY A 341 -28.49 -9.13 -18.22
CA GLY A 341 -28.84 -10.24 -17.35
C GLY A 341 -29.80 -11.27 -17.96
N ALA A 342 -30.22 -12.21 -17.11
CA ALA A 342 -31.15 -13.29 -17.41
C ALA A 342 -32.32 -13.35 -16.42
#